data_AF-A0A9P9IFX8-F1
#
_entry.id   AF-A0A9P9IFX8-F1
#
_cell.length_a   1.000
_cell.length_b   1.000
_cell.length_c   1.000
_cell.angle_alpha   90.00
_cell.angle_beta   90.00
_cell.angle_gamma   90.00
#
_symmetry.space_group_name_H-M   'P 1'
#
loop_
_entity.id
_entity.type
_entity.pdbx_description
1 polymer ?
#
loop_
_entity_poly.entity_id
_entity_poly.type
_entity_poly.pdbx_seq_one_letter_code
_entity_poly.pdbx_strand_id
1 'polypeptide(L)'
;MDVSVSSLAQSSATSSSSSVLPSDSASQFASTLSEPEASSTEHTVKRRKLRAIATWDHFREAQGDEPRAISGNLLHYCKRCRNPSWSTHISGNARYHLEKAHHILVREDSNSQNKRQLAIENAFARTTAKQLQQVREHERNTLRSVINVDAFREAQMLLSAHRHLPLNFVTWPEYQALLTAVNPAVQEFLTDSGNTVAADLDRAFDAHQQSVKKWLEHSRSLVHIAMDVWSSPQRKAYVAVHA
;
A
#
# COMPACT_ATOMS: atom_id res chain seq x y z
N MET A 1 31.91 -41.74 27.30
CA MET A 1 32.14 -40.78 26.21
C MET A 1 31.52 -39.47 26.65
N ASP A 2 32.36 -38.66 27.29
CA ASP A 2 32.06 -37.30 27.74
C ASP A 2 31.91 -36.36 26.56
N VAL A 3 30.84 -35.55 26.56
CA VAL A 3 30.91 -34.18 26.03
C VAL A 3 29.97 -33.30 26.87
N SER A 4 30.58 -32.49 27.73
CA SER A 4 30.00 -31.27 28.28
C SER A 4 30.38 -30.10 27.37
N VAL A 5 29.44 -29.21 27.04
CA VAL A 5 29.74 -27.78 26.75
C VAL A 5 28.52 -26.90 27.13
N SER A 6 28.73 -26.06 28.15
CA SER A 6 27.95 -24.86 28.56
C SER A 6 28.02 -23.76 27.47
N SER A 7 27.16 -22.75 27.33
CA SER A 7 26.88 -21.63 28.25
C SER A 7 26.11 -20.53 27.47
N LEU A 8 25.41 -19.69 28.22
CA LEU A 8 24.65 -18.48 27.88
C LEU A 8 25.40 -17.39 27.09
N ALA A 9 24.62 -16.52 26.42
CA ALA A 9 24.81 -15.05 26.48
C ALA A 9 23.50 -14.28 26.15
N GLN A 10 23.09 -13.43 27.09
CA GLN A 10 22.14 -12.32 26.91
C GLN A 10 22.90 -11.10 26.34
N SER A 11 22.21 -10.22 25.62
CA SER A 11 22.59 -8.81 25.53
C SER A 11 21.38 -7.92 25.24
N SER A 12 21.05 -7.10 26.22
CA SER A 12 20.19 -5.91 26.18
C SER A 12 20.98 -4.69 25.72
N ALA A 13 20.35 -3.75 25.01
CA ALA A 13 20.80 -2.35 24.94
C ALA A 13 19.65 -1.41 24.52
N THR A 14 19.72 -0.20 25.04
CA THR A 14 18.69 0.81 25.23
C THR A 14 18.95 2.09 24.41
N SER A 15 17.87 2.81 24.04
CA SER A 15 17.70 4.27 24.12
C SER A 15 18.26 5.25 23.06
N SER A 16 17.41 6.29 22.84
CA SER A 16 17.68 7.72 22.51
C SER A 16 17.82 8.10 21.02
N SER A 17 16.82 8.78 20.42
CA SER A 17 16.53 10.24 20.45
C SER A 17 17.52 11.11 19.67
N SER A 18 17.05 11.86 18.65
CA SER A 18 16.88 13.33 18.78
C SER A 18 16.52 14.02 17.45
N SER A 19 15.59 14.95 17.57
CA SER A 19 15.13 16.01 16.69
C SER A 19 16.14 17.15 16.52
N VAL A 20 16.28 17.73 15.31
CA VAL A 20 16.93 19.04 15.12
C VAL A 20 16.34 19.83 13.91
N LEU A 21 15.65 20.92 14.22
CA LEU A 21 15.78 22.27 13.63
C LEU A 21 15.90 23.22 14.84
N PRO A 22 16.23 24.53 14.74
CA PRO A 22 16.41 25.43 13.59
C PRO A 22 17.68 26.32 13.69
N SER A 23 17.92 27.25 12.75
CA SER A 23 18.34 28.62 13.13
C SER A 23 18.36 29.61 11.96
N ASP A 24 17.87 30.80 12.28
CA ASP A 24 17.90 32.05 11.51
C ASP A 24 19.32 32.63 11.37
N SER A 25 19.49 33.56 10.41
CA SER A 25 20.49 34.62 10.56
C SER A 25 19.98 35.94 9.97
N ALA A 26 19.96 36.93 10.86
CA ALA A 26 19.57 38.31 10.68
C ALA A 26 20.77 39.20 10.31
N SER A 27 20.48 40.36 9.70
CA SER A 27 21.21 41.64 9.85
C SER A 27 20.45 42.68 9.00
N GLN A 28 19.62 43.56 9.56
CA GLN A 28 19.91 44.83 10.27
C GLN A 28 20.84 45.77 9.50
N PHE A 29 20.37 46.96 9.09
CA PHE A 29 20.70 48.24 9.77
C PHE A 29 19.95 49.48 9.18
N ALA A 30 19.51 50.35 10.11
CA ALA A 30 19.34 51.82 10.15
C ALA A 30 18.94 52.60 8.86
N SER A 31 17.75 53.24 8.81
CA SER A 31 17.33 54.56 9.37
C SER A 31 17.85 55.79 8.61
N THR A 32 16.95 56.58 7.98
CA THR A 32 16.60 57.97 8.33
C THR A 32 15.69 58.66 7.28
N LEU A 33 14.81 59.55 7.77
CA LEU A 33 13.76 60.30 7.06
C LEU A 33 14.27 61.21 5.94
N SER A 34 13.43 61.46 4.92
CA SER A 34 12.92 62.79 4.52
C SER A 34 11.95 62.71 3.31
N GLU A 35 10.79 63.35 3.41
CA GLU A 35 9.92 63.80 2.31
C GLU A 35 10.02 65.35 2.26
N PRO A 36 9.40 66.07 1.30
CA PRO A 36 9.14 65.82 -0.13
C PRO A 36 9.62 67.02 -1.00
N GLU A 37 9.59 66.94 -2.33
CA GLU A 37 9.10 68.03 -3.22
C GLU A 37 9.19 67.69 -4.71
N ALA A 38 8.49 68.49 -5.50
CA ALA A 38 7.83 68.18 -6.76
C ALA A 38 8.63 68.46 -8.05
N SER A 39 8.04 67.98 -9.16
CA SER A 39 8.24 68.41 -10.56
C SER A 39 9.55 67.93 -11.22
N SER A 40 9.56 67.25 -12.37
CA SER A 40 8.91 67.63 -13.62
C SER A 40 8.91 66.45 -14.61
N THR A 41 8.01 66.57 -15.57
CA THR A 41 7.50 65.58 -16.52
C THR A 41 8.45 65.26 -17.69
N GLU A 42 8.63 63.97 -18.00
CA GLU A 42 8.79 63.50 -19.38
C GLU A 42 7.81 62.36 -19.65
N HIS A 43 6.73 62.69 -20.35
CA HIS A 43 5.71 61.76 -20.78
C HIS A 43 6.20 60.91 -21.96
N THR A 44 6.81 59.76 -21.70
CA THR A 44 6.83 58.70 -22.73
C THR A 44 5.41 58.15 -22.86
N VAL A 45 4.79 58.32 -24.03
CA VAL A 45 3.45 57.80 -24.33
C VAL A 45 3.45 56.27 -24.15
N LYS A 46 2.95 55.79 -23.01
CA LYS A 46 2.78 54.37 -22.72
C LYS A 46 1.71 53.81 -23.66
N ARG A 47 2.12 53.26 -24.80
CA ARG A 47 1.22 52.50 -25.68
C ARG A 47 0.77 51.22 -24.97
N ARG A 48 -0.55 51.03 -24.90
CA ARG A 48 -1.25 49.95 -24.19
C ARG A 48 -0.85 48.59 -24.77
N LYS A 49 -0.22 47.73 -23.97
CA LYS A 49 0.10 46.34 -24.35
C LYS A 49 -1.19 45.55 -24.60
N LEU A 50 -1.37 45.02 -25.81
CA LEU A 50 -2.49 44.15 -26.14
C LEU A 50 -2.18 42.74 -25.65
N ARG A 51 -3.14 42.09 -24.97
CA ARG A 51 -3.00 40.73 -24.46
C ARG A 51 -3.61 39.75 -25.46
N ALA A 52 -2.90 38.67 -25.76
CA ALA A 52 -3.39 37.59 -26.62
C ALA A 52 -3.56 36.30 -25.82
N ILE A 53 -4.65 35.56 -26.12
CA ILE A 53 -5.03 34.33 -25.41
C ILE A 53 -4.32 33.11 -26.00
N ALA A 54 -4.14 33.04 -27.32
CA ALA A 54 -3.35 31.99 -27.97
C ALA A 54 -2.21 32.57 -28.83
N THR A 55 -1.06 31.90 -28.83
CA THR A 55 0.13 32.33 -29.57
C THR A 55 -0.13 32.41 -31.07
N TRP A 56 -0.89 31.46 -31.61
CA TRP A 56 -1.09 31.29 -33.05
C TRP A 56 -2.20 32.15 -33.65
N ASP A 57 -3.02 32.85 -32.84
CA ASP A 57 -4.10 33.73 -33.33
C ASP A 57 -3.57 34.89 -34.18
N HIS A 58 -2.33 35.30 -33.93
CA HIS A 58 -1.65 36.37 -34.66
C HIS A 58 -0.87 35.87 -35.88
N PHE A 59 -0.96 34.58 -36.18
CA PHE A 59 -0.26 33.93 -37.28
C PHE A 59 -1.23 33.36 -38.31
N ARG A 60 -0.77 33.30 -39.56
CA ARG A 60 -1.46 32.75 -40.73
C ARG A 60 -0.60 31.67 -41.38
N GLU A 61 -1.22 30.91 -42.28
CA GLU A 61 -0.50 30.00 -43.17
C GLU A 61 0.24 30.78 -44.27
N ALA A 62 1.18 30.09 -44.94
CA ALA A 62 1.92 30.64 -46.06
C ALA A 62 0.99 31.07 -47.20
N GLN A 63 1.29 32.19 -47.85
CA GLN A 63 0.54 32.72 -48.99
C GLN A 63 1.47 32.95 -50.19
N GLY A 64 0.98 32.63 -51.39
CA GLY A 64 1.75 32.80 -52.63
C GLY A 64 3.03 31.94 -52.64
N ASP A 65 4.17 32.60 -52.88
CA ASP A 65 5.49 31.96 -53.00
C ASP A 65 6.21 31.75 -51.65
N GLU A 66 5.53 31.98 -50.53
CA GLU A 66 6.08 31.75 -49.20
C GLU A 66 6.28 30.23 -48.92
N PRO A 67 7.42 29.81 -48.36
CA PRO A 67 7.65 28.41 -48.03
C PRO A 67 6.67 27.92 -46.95
N ARG A 68 6.02 26.78 -47.22
CA ARG A 68 5.04 26.18 -46.30
C ARG A 68 5.68 25.47 -45.10
N ALA A 69 6.86 24.91 -45.29
CA ALA A 69 7.57 24.19 -44.25
C ALA A 69 9.08 24.36 -44.40
N ILE A 70 9.78 24.28 -43.28
CA ILE A 70 11.24 24.15 -43.22
C ILE A 70 11.53 22.87 -42.45
N SER A 71 12.38 22.00 -43.01
CA SER A 71 12.82 20.75 -42.37
C SER A 71 11.67 19.89 -41.82
N GLY A 72 10.55 19.79 -42.56
CA GLY A 72 9.37 19.01 -42.17
C GLY A 72 8.41 19.71 -41.20
N ASN A 73 8.76 20.88 -40.66
CA ASN A 73 7.92 21.65 -39.74
C ASN A 73 7.15 22.74 -40.46
N LEU A 74 5.83 22.83 -40.21
CA LEU A 74 4.95 23.83 -40.79
C LEU A 74 5.32 25.25 -40.31
N LEU A 75 5.48 26.18 -41.25
CA LEU A 75 5.74 27.58 -40.93
C LEU A 75 4.45 28.36 -40.72
N HIS A 76 4.48 29.20 -39.69
CA HIS A 76 3.43 30.15 -39.37
C HIS A 76 3.94 31.58 -39.58
N TYR A 77 3.22 32.35 -40.40
CA TYR A 77 3.58 33.71 -40.81
C TYR A 77 2.83 34.74 -39.97
N CYS A 78 3.50 35.81 -39.55
CA CYS A 78 2.86 36.88 -38.80
C CYS A 78 1.81 37.61 -39.66
N LYS A 79 0.58 37.78 -39.17
CA LYS A 79 -0.48 38.52 -39.88
C LYS A 79 -0.15 40.01 -40.09
N ARG A 80 0.74 40.58 -39.25
CA ARG A 80 1.05 42.01 -39.18
C ARG A 80 2.34 42.40 -39.90
N CYS A 81 3.27 41.47 -40.11
CA CYS A 81 4.50 41.71 -40.90
C CYS A 81 4.29 41.23 -42.33
N ARG A 82 4.01 42.16 -43.26
CA ARG A 82 3.82 41.85 -44.69
C ARG A 82 5.05 42.16 -45.55
N ASN A 83 5.90 43.11 -45.15
CA ASN A 83 7.13 43.41 -45.87
C ASN A 83 8.21 44.01 -44.95
N PRO A 84 9.29 43.27 -44.59
CA PRO A 84 9.48 41.84 -44.89
C PRO A 84 8.48 40.95 -44.12
N SER A 85 8.14 39.80 -44.70
CA SER A 85 7.32 38.80 -44.00
C SER A 85 8.15 38.09 -42.92
N TRP A 86 7.52 37.79 -41.78
CA TRP A 86 8.16 37.09 -40.68
C TRP A 86 7.46 35.76 -40.42
N SER A 87 8.23 34.68 -40.30
CA SER A 87 7.69 33.34 -40.06
C SER A 87 8.50 32.56 -39.03
N THR A 88 7.84 31.59 -38.41
CA THR A 88 8.48 30.62 -37.51
C THR A 88 7.65 29.36 -37.38
N HIS A 89 8.26 28.26 -36.97
CA HIS A 89 7.59 27.04 -36.53
C HIS A 89 7.70 26.83 -35.01
N ILE A 90 8.46 27.69 -34.31
CA ILE A 90 8.77 27.56 -32.89
C ILE A 90 7.91 28.55 -32.10
N SER A 91 7.09 28.04 -31.17
CA SER A 91 6.19 28.86 -30.35
C SER A 91 6.92 29.91 -29.51
N GLY A 92 8.11 29.61 -28.98
CA GLY A 92 8.94 30.56 -28.25
C GLY A 92 9.36 31.77 -29.10
N ASN A 93 9.87 31.51 -30.32
CA ASN A 93 10.23 32.56 -31.28
C ASN A 93 9.02 33.39 -31.68
N ALA A 94 7.86 32.74 -31.88
CA ALA A 94 6.60 33.41 -32.21
C ALA A 94 6.21 34.43 -31.13
N ARG A 95 6.27 34.04 -29.86
CA ARG A 95 5.96 34.93 -28.73
C ARG A 95 6.96 36.07 -28.59
N TYR A 96 8.24 35.78 -28.74
CA TYR A 96 9.30 36.80 -28.71
C TYR A 96 9.08 37.86 -29.78
N HIS A 97 8.75 37.44 -31.01
CA HIS A 97 8.41 38.36 -32.10
C HIS A 97 7.17 39.20 -31.79
N LEU A 98 6.09 38.59 -31.33
CA LEU A 98 4.86 39.30 -30.93
C LEU A 98 5.13 40.37 -29.86
N GLU A 99 5.97 40.07 -28.88
CA GLU A 99 6.33 41.01 -27.81
C GLU A 99 7.18 42.17 -28.32
N LYS A 100 8.23 41.88 -29.10
CA LYS A 100 9.21 42.89 -29.53
C LYS A 100 8.73 43.74 -30.70
N ALA A 101 8.17 43.11 -31.73
CA ALA A 101 7.74 43.79 -32.96
C ALA A 101 6.32 44.36 -32.87
N HIS A 102 5.45 43.76 -32.04
CA HIS A 102 4.04 44.15 -31.98
C HIS A 102 3.54 44.53 -30.58
N HIS A 103 4.39 44.45 -29.56
CA HIS A 103 4.02 44.74 -28.16
C HIS A 103 2.81 43.93 -27.67
N ILE A 104 2.64 42.72 -28.21
CA ILE A 104 1.62 41.76 -27.82
C ILE A 104 2.25 40.75 -26.88
N LEU A 105 1.79 40.74 -25.64
CA LEU A 105 2.19 39.73 -24.67
C LEU A 105 1.21 38.56 -24.72
N VAL A 106 1.71 37.41 -25.12
CA VAL A 106 0.98 36.14 -24.98
C VAL A 106 1.24 35.60 -23.58
N ARG A 107 0.20 35.54 -22.75
CA ARG A 107 0.31 34.96 -21.41
C ARG A 107 0.16 33.45 -21.53
N GLU A 108 1.14 32.68 -21.09
CA GLU A 108 0.90 31.25 -20.88
C GLU A 108 -0.06 31.08 -19.72
N ASP A 109 -1.08 30.24 -19.91
CA ASP A 109 -1.89 29.75 -18.81
C ASP A 109 -1.01 28.85 -17.95
N SER A 110 -0.35 29.42 -16.94
CA SER A 110 0.37 28.70 -15.88
C SER A 110 -0.47 27.59 -15.25
N ASN A 111 -1.80 27.74 -15.33
CA ASN A 111 -2.79 26.75 -14.93
C ASN A 111 -2.63 25.40 -15.68
N SER A 112 -2.20 25.40 -16.95
CA SER A 112 -2.01 24.17 -17.73
C SER A 112 -0.77 23.36 -17.29
N GLN A 113 0.35 24.03 -17.03
CA GLN A 113 1.57 23.40 -16.49
C GLN A 113 1.32 22.88 -15.07
N ASN A 114 0.66 23.67 -14.22
CA ASN A 114 0.26 23.23 -12.87
C ASN A 114 -0.69 22.04 -12.91
N LYS A 115 -1.67 22.01 -13.83
CA LYS A 115 -2.57 20.86 -14.03
C LYS A 115 -1.80 19.62 -14.47
N ARG A 116 -0.82 19.76 -15.36
CA ARG A 116 0.04 18.64 -15.79
C ARG A 116 0.87 18.11 -14.63
N GLN A 117 1.49 19.00 -13.86
CA GLN A 117 2.30 18.63 -12.70
C GLN A 117 1.44 17.93 -11.63
N LEU A 118 0.23 18.44 -11.36
CA LEU A 118 -0.75 17.82 -10.47
C LEU A 118 -1.23 16.45 -10.98
N ALA A 119 -1.42 16.28 -12.30
CA ALA A 119 -1.80 14.99 -12.88
C ALA A 119 -0.67 13.95 -12.72
N ILE A 120 0.58 14.36 -12.90
CA ILE A 120 1.76 13.52 -12.69
C ILE A 120 1.87 13.11 -11.21
N GLU A 121 1.75 14.06 -10.28
CA GLU A 121 1.79 13.81 -8.84
C GLU A 121 0.67 12.84 -8.40
N ASN A 122 -0.56 13.05 -8.89
CA ASN A 122 -1.67 12.13 -8.63
C ASN A 122 -1.42 10.72 -9.20
N ALA A 123 -0.79 10.60 -10.37
CA ALA A 123 -0.45 9.31 -10.95
C ALA A 123 0.59 8.56 -10.09
N PHE A 124 1.61 9.27 -9.59
CA PHE A 124 2.57 8.70 -8.65
C PHE A 124 1.92 8.30 -7.33
N ALA A 125 1.11 9.17 -6.73
CA ALA A 125 0.39 8.87 -5.49
C ALA A 125 -0.47 7.60 -5.60
N ARG A 126 -1.21 7.46 -6.71
CA ARG A 126 -2.01 6.26 -7.01
C ARG A 126 -1.15 5.01 -7.17
N THR A 127 0.00 5.14 -7.83
CA THR A 127 0.93 4.03 -8.04
C THR A 127 1.52 3.55 -6.72
N THR A 128 1.99 4.48 -5.88
CA THR A 128 2.50 4.19 -4.53
C THR A 128 1.43 3.51 -3.67
N ALA A 129 0.20 4.04 -3.66
CA ALA A 129 -0.90 3.43 -2.90
C ALA A 129 -1.21 2.01 -3.37
N LYS A 130 -1.24 1.78 -4.68
CA LYS A 130 -1.47 0.45 -5.27
C LYS A 130 -0.34 -0.52 -4.91
N GLN A 131 0.90 -0.09 -4.99
CA GLN A 131 2.06 -0.92 -4.63
C GLN A 131 2.04 -1.30 -3.15
N LEU A 132 1.74 -0.34 -2.26
CA LEU A 132 1.59 -0.62 -0.83
C LEU A 132 0.46 -1.62 -0.54
N GLN A 133 -0.65 -1.52 -1.27
CA GLN A 133 -1.74 -2.49 -1.17
C GLN A 133 -1.32 -3.87 -1.65
N GLN A 134 -0.59 -3.96 -2.76
CA GLN A 134 -0.06 -5.22 -3.28
C GLN A 134 0.93 -5.88 -2.32
N VAL A 135 1.82 -5.09 -1.70
CA VAL A 135 2.76 -5.59 -0.68
C VAL A 135 2.00 -6.14 0.52
N ARG A 136 1.07 -5.39 1.09
CA ARG A 136 0.24 -5.87 2.22
C ARG A 136 -0.54 -7.13 1.89
N GLU A 137 -1.12 -7.17 0.70
CA GLU A 137 -1.89 -8.33 0.23
C GLU A 137 -0.99 -9.55 0.03
N HIS A 138 0.21 -9.35 -0.51
CA HIS A 138 1.20 -10.41 -0.66
C HIS A 138 1.65 -10.93 0.71
N GLU A 139 1.99 -10.05 1.65
CA GLU A 139 2.34 -10.42 3.03
C GLU A 139 1.23 -11.23 3.69
N ARG A 140 -0.03 -10.77 3.58
CA ARG A 140 -1.20 -11.49 4.11
C ARG A 140 -1.35 -12.87 3.48
N ASN A 141 -1.19 -12.99 2.17
CA ASN A 141 -1.29 -14.27 1.47
C ASN A 141 -0.15 -15.22 1.85
N THR A 142 1.07 -14.70 2.05
CA THR A 142 2.20 -15.49 2.58
C THR A 142 1.87 -16.02 3.97
N LEU A 143 1.38 -15.17 4.89
CA LEU A 143 0.98 -15.56 6.24
C LEU A 143 -0.13 -16.62 6.25
N ARG A 144 -1.05 -16.58 5.28
CA ARG A 144 -2.07 -17.63 5.10
C ARG A 144 -1.47 -18.94 4.61
N SER A 145 -0.58 -18.87 3.62
CA SER A 145 -0.01 -20.05 2.96
C SER A 145 0.85 -20.91 3.89
N VAL A 146 1.43 -20.33 4.94
CA VAL A 146 2.26 -21.07 5.92
C VAL A 146 1.43 -21.82 6.96
N ILE A 147 0.12 -21.58 7.06
CA ILE A 147 -0.75 -22.27 8.02
C ILE A 147 -1.12 -23.63 7.44
N ASN A 148 -0.66 -24.70 8.08
CA ASN A 148 -1.18 -26.03 7.84
C ASN A 148 -2.50 -26.19 8.63
N VAL A 149 -3.62 -26.09 7.91
CA VAL A 149 -4.97 -26.12 8.50
C VAL A 149 -5.30 -27.47 9.13
N ASP A 150 -4.86 -28.57 8.53
CA ASP A 150 -5.14 -29.91 9.05
C ASP A 150 -4.40 -30.13 10.38
N ALA A 151 -3.10 -29.78 10.43
CA ALA A 151 -2.32 -29.86 11.65
C ALA A 151 -2.83 -28.90 12.74
N PHE A 152 -3.32 -27.71 12.34
CA PHE A 152 -3.93 -26.76 13.26
C PHE A 152 -5.19 -27.34 13.93
N ARG A 153 -6.11 -27.94 13.15
CA ARG A 153 -7.32 -28.58 13.67
C ARG A 153 -7.00 -29.81 14.51
N GLU A 154 -6.06 -30.63 14.07
CA GLU A 154 -5.60 -31.78 14.84
C GLU A 154 -5.04 -31.35 16.19
N ALA A 155 -4.20 -30.32 16.24
CA ALA A 155 -3.68 -29.79 17.50
C ALA A 155 -4.80 -29.32 18.45
N GLN A 156 -5.87 -28.71 17.93
CA GLN A 156 -7.04 -28.33 18.74
C GLN A 156 -7.78 -29.54 19.33
N MET A 157 -7.98 -30.58 18.52
CA MET A 157 -8.57 -31.84 18.98
C MET A 157 -7.72 -32.49 20.08
N LEU A 158 -6.39 -32.57 19.86
CA LEU A 158 -5.45 -33.14 20.83
C LEU A 158 -5.38 -32.33 22.12
N LEU A 159 -5.46 -31.00 22.06
CA LEU A 159 -5.57 -30.15 23.24
C LEU A 159 -6.82 -30.51 24.06
N SER A 160 -7.96 -30.68 23.41
CA SER A 160 -9.20 -31.12 24.07
C SER A 160 -9.03 -32.51 24.70
N ALA A 161 -8.57 -33.48 23.91
CA ALA A 161 -8.48 -34.88 24.32
C ALA A 161 -7.43 -35.13 25.40
N HIS A 162 -6.23 -34.55 25.26
CA HIS A 162 -5.09 -34.84 26.14
C HIS A 162 -4.99 -33.91 27.35
N ARG A 163 -5.52 -32.69 27.25
CA ARG A 163 -5.49 -31.72 28.36
C ARG A 163 -6.85 -31.53 29.02
N HIS A 164 -7.83 -32.34 28.63
CA HIS A 164 -9.19 -32.31 29.16
C HIS A 164 -9.81 -30.91 29.10
N LEU A 165 -9.50 -30.16 28.03
CA LEU A 165 -10.10 -28.86 27.80
C LEU A 165 -11.54 -29.04 27.30
N PRO A 166 -12.48 -28.18 27.74
CA PRO A 166 -13.83 -28.21 27.20
C PRO A 166 -13.79 -27.82 25.71
N LEU A 167 -14.62 -28.43 24.87
CA LEU A 167 -14.54 -28.24 23.42
C LEU A 167 -14.73 -26.78 22.96
N ASN A 168 -15.43 -25.97 23.76
CA ASN A 168 -15.59 -24.54 23.49
C ASN A 168 -14.34 -23.70 23.83
N PHE A 169 -13.24 -24.28 24.30
CA PHE A 169 -12.00 -23.53 24.56
C PHE A 169 -11.48 -22.80 23.32
N VAL A 170 -11.78 -23.33 22.12
CA VAL A 170 -11.41 -22.71 20.84
C VAL A 170 -12.03 -21.32 20.62
N THR A 171 -13.12 -21.02 21.34
CA THR A 171 -13.81 -19.72 21.29
C THR A 171 -13.36 -18.77 22.41
N TRP A 172 -12.42 -19.18 23.28
CA TRP A 172 -11.95 -18.32 24.35
C TRP A 172 -11.11 -17.18 23.78
N PRO A 173 -11.36 -15.93 24.20
CA PRO A 173 -10.67 -14.76 23.65
C PRO A 173 -9.16 -14.82 23.92
N GLU A 174 -8.72 -15.36 25.05
CA GLU A 174 -7.30 -15.51 25.38
C GLU A 174 -6.60 -16.50 24.45
N TYR A 175 -7.25 -17.61 24.13
CA TYR A 175 -6.74 -18.61 23.20
C TYR A 175 -6.63 -18.03 21.78
N GLN A 176 -7.68 -17.36 21.31
CA GLN A 176 -7.70 -16.74 19.99
C GLN A 176 -6.70 -15.58 19.88
N ALA A 177 -6.54 -14.78 20.94
CA ALA A 177 -5.55 -13.71 21.00
C ALA A 177 -4.12 -14.27 20.94
N LEU A 178 -3.83 -15.35 21.66
CA LEU A 178 -2.52 -16.03 21.60
C LEU A 178 -2.18 -16.48 20.18
N LEU A 179 -3.12 -17.16 19.50
CA LEU A 179 -2.92 -17.60 18.12
C LEU A 179 -2.73 -16.41 17.16
N THR A 180 -3.54 -15.38 17.31
CA THR A 180 -3.47 -14.16 16.47
C THR A 180 -2.15 -13.42 16.66
N ALA A 181 -1.60 -13.41 17.88
CA ALA A 181 -0.30 -12.82 18.17
C ALA A 181 0.85 -13.54 17.46
N VAL A 182 0.74 -14.86 17.25
CA VAL A 182 1.72 -15.66 16.52
C VAL A 182 1.57 -15.45 15.01
N ASN A 183 0.35 -15.53 14.49
CA ASN A 183 0.06 -15.28 13.08
C ASN A 183 -1.33 -14.64 12.94
N PRO A 184 -1.42 -13.35 12.54
CA PRO A 184 -2.69 -12.65 12.38
C PRO A 184 -3.62 -13.29 11.34
N ALA A 185 -3.06 -13.99 10.33
CA ALA A 185 -3.85 -14.65 9.31
C ALA A 185 -4.64 -15.87 9.83
N VAL A 186 -4.36 -16.33 11.06
CA VAL A 186 -5.08 -17.45 11.69
C VAL A 186 -6.56 -17.13 11.91
N GLN A 187 -6.93 -15.84 12.00
CA GLN A 187 -8.31 -15.40 12.24
C GLN A 187 -9.32 -16.01 11.27
N GLU A 188 -8.90 -16.24 10.02
CA GLU A 188 -9.75 -16.83 8.99
C GLU A 188 -9.99 -18.34 9.16
N PHE A 189 -9.22 -18.98 10.04
CA PHE A 189 -9.28 -20.42 10.33
C PHE A 189 -9.75 -20.70 11.76
N LEU A 190 -9.99 -19.67 12.56
CA LEU A 190 -10.51 -19.83 13.91
C LEU A 190 -11.90 -20.48 13.86
N THR A 191 -12.14 -21.33 14.86
CA THR A 191 -13.39 -22.05 15.00
C THR A 191 -14.26 -21.34 16.01
N ASP A 192 -15.46 -20.95 15.59
CA ASP A 192 -16.39 -20.16 16.41
C ASP A 192 -17.34 -21.02 17.27
N SER A 193 -17.20 -22.35 17.20
CA SER A 193 -18.06 -23.28 17.93
C SER A 193 -17.33 -24.55 18.36
N GLY A 194 -17.51 -24.92 19.63
CA GLY A 194 -17.05 -26.22 20.14
C GLY A 194 -17.70 -27.41 19.42
N ASN A 195 -18.85 -27.22 18.77
CA ASN A 195 -19.50 -28.28 17.98
C ASN A 195 -18.67 -28.68 16.76
N THR A 196 -17.91 -27.75 16.18
CA THR A 196 -17.01 -28.07 15.06
C THR A 196 -15.87 -28.96 15.54
N VAL A 197 -15.33 -28.69 16.73
CA VAL A 197 -14.30 -29.55 17.35
C VAL A 197 -14.87 -30.92 17.68
N ALA A 198 -16.11 -31.00 18.17
CA ALA A 198 -16.81 -32.26 18.37
C ALA A 198 -16.93 -33.06 17.06
N ALA A 199 -17.39 -32.42 15.99
CA ALA A 199 -17.56 -33.06 14.69
C ALA A 199 -16.21 -33.53 14.08
N ASP A 200 -15.14 -32.76 14.28
CA ASP A 200 -13.80 -33.17 13.84
C ASP A 200 -13.28 -34.35 14.68
N LEU A 201 -13.53 -34.37 15.99
CA LEU A 201 -13.22 -35.49 16.87
C LEU A 201 -14.00 -36.75 16.51
N ASP A 202 -15.30 -36.63 16.22
CA ASP A 202 -16.14 -37.76 15.78
C ASP A 202 -15.59 -38.36 14.48
N ARG A 203 -15.20 -37.51 13.53
CA ARG A 203 -14.60 -37.96 12.26
C ARG A 203 -13.25 -38.66 12.49
N ALA A 204 -12.42 -38.12 13.38
CA ALA A 204 -11.14 -38.73 13.75
C ALA A 204 -11.35 -40.08 14.45
N PHE A 205 -12.34 -40.16 15.34
CA PHE A 205 -12.74 -41.38 16.02
C PHE A 205 -13.21 -42.44 15.01
N ASP A 206 -14.12 -42.09 14.10
CA ASP A 206 -14.63 -43.00 13.07
C ASP A 206 -13.49 -43.55 12.20
N ALA A 207 -12.58 -42.67 11.75
CA ALA A 207 -11.42 -43.07 10.97
C ALA A 207 -10.52 -44.05 11.74
N HIS A 208 -10.26 -43.77 13.02
CA HIS A 208 -9.48 -44.64 13.89
C HIS A 208 -10.18 -45.98 14.13
N GLN A 209 -11.50 -45.96 14.39
CA GLN A 209 -12.31 -47.15 14.58
C GLN A 209 -12.27 -48.06 13.35
N GLN A 210 -12.35 -47.50 12.13
CA GLN A 210 -12.22 -48.29 10.91
C GLN A 210 -10.82 -48.90 10.76
N SER A 211 -9.76 -48.18 11.17
CA SER A 211 -8.40 -48.71 11.18
C SER A 211 -8.26 -49.87 12.16
N VAL A 212 -8.78 -49.72 13.38
CA VAL A 212 -8.77 -50.77 14.42
C VAL A 212 -9.58 -51.98 13.95
N LYS A 213 -10.75 -51.79 13.34
CA LYS A 213 -11.56 -52.87 12.79
C LYS A 213 -10.77 -53.69 11.75
N LYS A 214 -10.13 -53.02 10.79
CA LYS A 214 -9.28 -53.69 9.80
C LYS A 214 -8.14 -54.46 10.48
N TRP A 215 -7.50 -53.87 11.48
CA TRP A 215 -6.43 -54.54 12.22
C TRP A 215 -6.94 -55.81 12.92
N LEU A 216 -8.10 -55.74 13.58
CA LEU A 216 -8.74 -56.89 14.23
C LEU A 216 -9.10 -58.00 13.23
N GLU A 217 -9.65 -57.65 12.06
CA GLU A 217 -9.99 -58.62 10.99
C GLU A 217 -8.77 -59.41 10.49
N HIS A 218 -7.58 -58.81 10.55
CA HIS A 218 -6.33 -59.45 10.13
C HIS A 218 -5.52 -60.06 11.28
N SER A 219 -6.06 -60.03 12.51
CA SER A 219 -5.38 -60.61 13.67
C SER A 219 -5.24 -62.13 13.51
N ARG A 220 -4.00 -62.63 13.62
CA ARG A 220 -3.69 -64.06 13.53
C ARG A 220 -3.89 -64.80 14.86
N SER A 221 -3.90 -64.06 15.97
CA SER A 221 -4.11 -64.59 17.32
C SER A 221 -5.50 -64.23 17.82
N LEU A 222 -5.96 -64.96 18.84
CA LEU A 222 -7.16 -64.60 19.58
C LEU A 222 -6.99 -63.19 20.18
N VAL A 223 -8.03 -62.37 20.05
CA VAL A 223 -8.12 -61.06 20.69
C VAL A 223 -8.80 -61.27 22.04
N HIS A 224 -8.09 -60.94 23.12
CA HIS A 224 -8.62 -61.07 24.47
C HIS A 224 -9.35 -59.79 24.85
N ILE A 225 -10.62 -59.91 25.22
CA ILE A 225 -11.45 -58.78 25.65
C ILE A 225 -11.62 -58.86 27.15
N ALA A 226 -11.32 -57.77 27.85
CA ALA A 226 -11.58 -57.61 29.26
C ALA A 226 -12.72 -56.61 29.48
N MET A 227 -13.53 -56.89 30.49
CA MET A 227 -14.73 -56.11 30.81
C MET A 227 -14.67 -55.69 32.27
N ASP A 228 -14.85 -54.40 32.51
CA ASP A 228 -15.00 -53.84 33.85
C ASP A 228 -16.43 -53.32 34.01
N VAL A 229 -17.07 -53.66 35.12
CA VAL A 229 -18.46 -53.33 35.42
C VAL A 229 -18.55 -52.72 36.80
N TRP A 230 -19.05 -51.49 36.89
CA TRP A 230 -19.22 -50.80 38.16
C TRP A 230 -20.51 -49.98 38.21
N SER A 231 -20.97 -49.69 39.41
CA SER A 231 -22.14 -48.83 39.66
C SER A 231 -21.70 -47.48 40.21
N SER A 232 -22.34 -46.41 39.78
CA SER A 232 -22.13 -45.06 40.31
C SER A 232 -23.15 -44.70 41.39
N PRO A 233 -22.82 -43.74 42.28
CA PRO A 233 -23.78 -43.18 43.25
C PRO A 233 -25.04 -42.58 42.60
N GLN A 234 -24.99 -42.24 41.32
CA GLN A 234 -26.12 -41.69 40.55
C GLN A 234 -27.07 -42.77 40.01
N ARG A 235 -27.02 -44.01 40.54
CA ARG A 235 -27.84 -45.15 40.11
C ARG A 235 -27.68 -45.51 38.62
N LYS A 236 -26.51 -45.24 38.05
CA LYS A 236 -26.12 -45.68 36.70
C LYS A 236 -25.09 -46.79 36.80
N ALA A 237 -25.29 -47.86 36.04
CA ALA A 237 -24.29 -48.90 35.81
C ALA A 237 -23.44 -48.53 34.59
N TYR A 238 -22.15 -48.80 34.68
CA TYR A 238 -21.17 -48.56 33.63
C TYR A 238 -20.47 -49.87 33.27
N VAL A 239 -20.16 -50.02 31.99
CA VAL A 239 -19.36 -51.13 31.47
C VAL A 239 -18.26 -50.54 30.61
N ALA A 240 -17.01 -50.81 30.95
CA ALA A 240 -15.87 -50.57 30.06
C ALA A 240 -15.45 -51.87 29.41
N VAL A 241 -15.33 -51.85 28.08
CA VAL A 241 -14.82 -52.96 27.28
C VAL A 241 -13.48 -52.52 26.71
N HIS A 242 -12.42 -53.28 27.00
CA HIS A 242 -11.08 -53.04 26.45
C HIS A 242 -10.51 -54.33 25.86
N ALA A 243 -9.72 -54.20 24.81
CA ALA A 243 -9.11 -55.27 24.04
C ALA A 243 -7.61 -55.01 23.87
#